data_AF-A0A257NZC2-F1
#
_entry.id   AF-A0A257NZC2-F1
#
_cell.length_a   1.000
_cell.length_b   1.000
_cell.length_c   1.000
_cell.angle_alpha   90.00
_cell.angle_beta   90.00
_cell.angle_gamma   90.00
#
_symmetry.space_group_name_H-M   'P 1'
#
loop_
_entity.id
_entity.type
_entity.pdbx_description
1 polymer ?
#
loop_
_entity_poly.entity_id
_entity_poly.type
_entity_poly.pdbx_seq_one_letter_code
_entity_poly.pdbx_strand_id
1 'polypeptide(L)'
;MTCATGSHDCPIRFEILGSGLDAEKLKRRLSCALGGLGWRAQIRLQADAHRALDLGATRDPVLLADGVLFAQGLPRTEELEALLRARIGVPPDFT
;
A
#
# COMPACT_ATOMS: atom_id res chain seq x y z
N MET A 1 18.51 -0.08 6.46
CA MET A 1 17.28 0.60 6.92
C MET A 1 16.29 -0.44 7.38
N THR A 2 16.09 -0.53 8.69
CA THR A 2 15.10 -1.43 9.31
C THR A 2 13.75 -0.71 9.24
N CYS A 3 12.77 -1.29 8.57
CA CYS A 3 11.42 -0.74 8.59
C CYS A 3 10.76 -1.11 9.92
N ALA A 4 10.03 -0.17 10.53
CA ALA A 4 9.13 -0.51 11.62
C ALA A 4 8.14 -1.57 11.11
N THR A 5 7.82 -2.55 11.97
CA THR A 5 6.79 -3.56 11.68
C THR A 5 5.65 -3.28 12.64
N GLY A 6 4.46 -3.01 12.10
CA GLY A 6 3.30 -2.76 12.94
C GLY A 6 2.88 -4.01 13.71
N SER A 7 2.30 -3.79 14.89
CA SER A 7 1.85 -4.86 15.77
C SER A 7 0.38 -5.21 15.56
N HIS A 8 -0.39 -4.33 14.93
CA HIS A 8 -1.83 -4.47 14.78
C HIS A 8 -2.20 -4.82 13.35
N ASP A 9 -3.07 -5.81 13.15
CA ASP A 9 -3.54 -6.15 11.81
C ASP A 9 -4.44 -5.03 11.26
N CYS A 10 -4.10 -4.57 10.06
CA CYS A 10 -4.82 -3.53 9.36
C CYS A 10 -6.17 -4.07 8.87
N PRO A 11 -7.29 -3.35 9.09
CA PRO A 11 -8.60 -3.80 8.63
C PRO A 11 -8.77 -3.71 7.11
N ILE A 12 -7.92 -2.96 6.41
CA ILE A 12 -7.96 -2.78 4.96
C ILE A 12 -7.17 -3.88 4.24
N ARG A 13 -7.75 -4.40 3.17
CA ARG A 13 -7.05 -5.31 2.25
C ARG A 13 -6.31 -4.52 1.18
N PHE A 14 -5.02 -4.80 1.04
CA PHE A 14 -4.19 -4.18 0.01
C PHE A 14 -3.85 -5.16 -1.11
N GLU A 15 -4.03 -4.69 -2.34
CA GLU A 15 -3.61 -5.39 -3.55
C GLU A 15 -2.76 -4.44 -4.39
N ILE A 16 -1.71 -4.95 -5.04
CA ILE A 16 -0.94 -4.21 -6.03
C ILE A 16 -1.13 -4.91 -7.37
N LEU A 17 -1.65 -4.16 -8.33
CA LEU A 17 -1.69 -4.56 -9.73
C LEU A 17 -0.40 -4.08 -10.40
N GLY A 18 0.40 -5.01 -10.90
CA GLY A 18 1.71 -4.73 -11.48
C GLY A 18 2.65 -5.91 -11.30
N SER A 19 3.84 -5.82 -11.90
CA SER A 19 4.83 -6.90 -11.84
C SER A 19 6.26 -6.40 -11.78
N GLY A 20 7.19 -7.31 -11.52
CA GLY A 20 8.62 -7.01 -11.51
C GLY A 20 9.09 -6.14 -10.35
N LEU A 21 10.23 -5.49 -10.57
CA LEU A 21 10.98 -4.79 -9.51
C LEU A 21 10.18 -3.62 -8.91
N ASP A 22 9.41 -2.91 -9.72
CA ASP A 22 8.70 -1.72 -9.26
C ASP A 22 7.47 -2.08 -8.41
N ALA A 23 6.76 -3.16 -8.73
CA ALA A 23 5.71 -3.70 -7.85
C ALA A 23 6.27 -4.14 -6.48
N GLU A 24 7.43 -4.81 -6.45
CA GLU A 24 8.09 -5.19 -5.20
C GLU A 24 8.59 -3.98 -4.40
N LYS A 25 9.10 -2.94 -5.06
CA LYS A 25 9.46 -1.66 -4.40
C LYS A 25 8.23 -1.02 -3.76
N LEU A 26 7.12 -0.94 -4.50
CA LEU A 26 5.87 -0.38 -3.97
C LEU A 26 5.37 -1.17 -2.76
N LYS A 27 5.35 -2.50 -2.85
CA LYS A 27 5.01 -3.39 -1.73
C LYS A 27 5.88 -3.11 -0.50
N ARG A 28 7.20 -3.03 -0.68
CA ARG A 28 8.13 -2.73 0.42
C ARG A 28 7.85 -1.36 1.04
N ARG A 29 7.64 -0.32 0.24
CA ARG A 29 7.33 1.03 0.73
C ARG A 29 6.01 1.05 1.49
N LEU A 30 4.98 0.38 0.97
CA LEU A 30 3.69 0.23 1.64
C LEU A 30 3.83 -0.48 2.99
N SER A 31 4.59 -1.58 3.06
CA SER A 31 4.85 -2.27 4.33
C SER A 31 5.55 -1.36 5.34
N CYS A 32 6.54 -0.57 4.91
CA CYS A 32 7.25 0.34 5.81
C CYS A 32 6.36 1.50 6.28
N ALA A 33 5.50 2.04 5.40
CA ALA A 33 4.53 3.08 5.75
C ALA A 33 3.47 2.58 6.74
N LEU A 34 2.90 1.40 6.49
CA LEU A 34 1.97 0.76 7.43
C LEU A 34 2.63 0.51 8.79
N GLY A 35 3.86 -0.02 8.78
CA GLY A 35 4.59 -0.29 10.01
C GLY A 35 4.96 0.96 10.80
N GLY A 36 5.26 2.08 10.12
CA GLY A 36 5.43 3.39 10.76
C GLY A 36 4.17 3.90 11.46
N LEU A 37 2.99 3.45 11.01
CA LEU A 37 1.69 3.73 11.63
C LEU A 37 1.23 2.65 12.63
N GLY A 38 2.05 1.64 12.91
CA GLY A 38 1.68 0.55 13.82
C GLY A 38 0.79 -0.54 13.20
N TRP A 39 0.52 -0.45 11.90
CA TRP A 39 -0.29 -1.41 11.15
C TRP A 39 0.58 -2.48 10.47
N ARG A 40 0.01 -3.69 10.36
CA ARG A 40 0.53 -4.83 9.59
C ARG A 40 -0.56 -5.28 8.63
N ALA A 41 -0.24 -5.45 7.36
CA ALA A 41 -1.21 -5.95 6.39
C ALA A 41 -0.60 -7.00 5.46
N GLN A 42 -1.43 -7.95 5.04
CA GLN A 42 -1.08 -8.81 3.91
C GLN A 42 -1.29 -8.02 2.61
N ILE A 43 -0.24 -7.92 1.80
CA ILE A 43 -0.26 -7.23 0.51
C ILE A 43 -0.17 -8.28 -0.60
N ARG A 44 -1.18 -8.36 -1.45
CA ARG A 44 -1.19 -9.26 -2.61
C ARG A 44 -0.59 -8.55 -3.82
N LEU A 45 0.25 -9.24 -4.60
CA LEU A 45 0.71 -8.78 -5.91
C LEU A 45 -0.03 -9.58 -6.99
N GLN A 46 -0.53 -8.89 -8.02
CA GLN A 46 -1.18 -9.51 -9.17
C GLN A 46 -0.71 -8.84 -10.45
N ALA A 47 -0.27 -9.63 -11.42
CA ALA A 47 0.06 -9.13 -12.76
C ALA A 47 -1.22 -9.05 -13.60
N ASP A 48 -2.01 -7.98 -13.41
CA ASP A 48 -3.27 -7.76 -14.13
C ASP A 48 -3.39 -6.31 -14.61
N ALA A 49 -2.74 -6.03 -15.74
CA ALA A 49 -2.74 -4.71 -16.36
C ALA A 49 -4.12 -4.30 -16.90
N HIS A 50 -4.96 -5.27 -17.30
CA HIS A 50 -6.30 -5.00 -17.79
C HIS A 50 -7.19 -4.45 -16.68
N ARG A 51 -7.21 -5.12 -15.52
CA ARG A 51 -7.93 -4.63 -14.33
C ARG A 51 -7.45 -3.25 -13.89
N ALA A 52 -6.14 -2.97 -14.00
CA ALA A 52 -5.61 -1.64 -13.69
C ALA A 52 -6.18 -0.55 -14.60
N LEU A 53 -6.26 -0.81 -15.91
CA LEU A 53 -6.84 0.12 -16.89
C LEU A 53 -8.35 0.29 -16.69
N ASP A 54 -9.09 -0.78 -16.40
CA ASP A 54 -10.53 -0.73 -16.11
C ASP A 54 -10.85 0.11 -14.87
N LEU A 55 -9.91 0.19 -13.92
CA LEU A 55 -9.97 1.06 -12.73
C LEU A 55 -9.50 2.50 -13.00
N GLY A 56 -9.19 2.84 -14.25
CA GLY A 56 -8.75 4.16 -14.67
C GLY A 56 -7.30 4.50 -14.33
N ALA A 57 -6.45 3.51 -14.07
CA ALA A 57 -5.05 3.75 -13.79
C ALA A 57 -4.31 4.25 -15.04
N THR A 58 -3.43 5.23 -14.83
CA THR A 58 -2.59 5.81 -15.88
C THR A 58 -1.10 5.52 -15.68
N ARG A 59 -0.73 4.94 -14.52
CA ARG A 59 0.65 4.61 -14.14
C ARG A 59 0.69 3.25 -13.44
N ASP A 60 1.69 2.45 -13.78
CA ASP A 60 2.02 1.17 -13.12
C ASP A 60 3.19 1.37 -12.12
N PRO A 61 3.25 0.62 -11.01
CA PRO A 61 2.22 -0.27 -10.46
C PRO A 61 1.08 0.48 -9.75
N VAL A 62 -0.07 -0.16 -9.60
CA VAL A 62 -1.28 0.40 -8.97
C VAL A 62 -1.49 -0.23 -7.60
N LEU A 63 -1.71 0.58 -6.58
CA LEU A 63 -2.11 0.15 -5.25
C LEU A 63 -3.63 0.30 -5.08
N LEU A 64 -4.29 -0.79 -4.71
CA LEU A 64 -5.69 -0.83 -4.33
C LEU A 64 -5.84 -0.99 -2.81
N ALA A 65 -6.83 -0.30 -2.25
CA ALA A 65 -7.32 -0.47 -0.89
C ALA A 65 -8.79 -0.90 -0.95
N ASP A 66 -9.10 -2.11 -0.49
CA ASP A 66 -10.43 -2.74 -0.60
C ASP A 66 -11.00 -2.68 -2.02
N GLY A 67 -10.14 -2.93 -3.02
CA GLY A 67 -10.49 -2.94 -4.44
C GLY A 67 -10.61 -1.56 -5.10
N VAL A 68 -10.43 -0.47 -4.35
CA VAL A 68 -10.47 0.91 -4.86
C VAL A 68 -9.07 1.44 -5.13
N LEU A 69 -8.87 2.15 -6.24
CA LEU A 69 -7.60 2.80 -6.57
C LEU A 69 -7.20 3.76 -5.45
N PHE A 70 -6.06 3.48 -4.82
CA PHE A 70 -5.54 4.22 -3.68
C PHE A 70 -4.29 5.03 -4.03
N ALA A 71 -3.38 4.44 -4.80
CA ALA A 71 -2.20 5.12 -5.34
C ALA A 71 -1.76 4.46 -6.65
N GLN A 72 -0.91 5.14 -7.42
CA GLN A 72 -0.35 4.63 -8.66
C GLN A 72 1.07 5.12 -8.90
N GLY A 73 1.89 4.31 -9.56
CA GLY A 73 3.32 4.52 -9.75
C GLY A 73 4.15 4.14 -8.51
N LEU A 74 5.24 4.87 -8.29
CA LEU A 74 6.16 4.65 -7.18
C LEU A 74 6.20 5.84 -6.20
N PRO A 75 5.10 6.14 -5.48
CA PRO A 75 5.10 7.18 -4.45
C PRO A 75 6.16 6.89 -3.38
N ARG A 76 6.68 7.94 -2.75
CA ARG A 76 7.61 7.79 -1.63
C ARG A 76 6.89 7.21 -0.40
N THR A 77 7.66 6.68 0.54
CA THR A 77 7.11 6.06 1.76
C THR A 77 6.30 7.08 2.58
N GLU A 78 6.78 8.31 2.68
CA GLU A 78 6.16 9.39 3.44
C GLU A 78 4.81 9.82 2.84
N GLU A 79 4.70 9.80 1.51
CA GLU A 79 3.45 10.06 0.80
C GLU A 79 2.43 8.95 1.08
N LEU A 80 2.86 7.69 1.04
CA LEU A 80 2.01 6.55 1.40
C LEU A 80 1.56 6.63 2.86
N GLU A 81 2.45 6.98 3.78
CA GLU A 81 2.12 7.13 5.20
C GLU A 81 1.05 8.21 5.41
N ALA A 82 1.18 9.38 4.77
CA ALA A 82 0.20 10.44 4.86
C ALA A 82 -1.17 10.01 4.34
N LEU A 83 -1.22 9.33 3.19
CA LEU A 83 -2.47 8.79 2.63
C LEU A 83 -3.11 7.74 3.56
N LEU A 84 -2.30 6.83 4.11
CA LEU A 84 -2.78 5.81 5.04
C LEU A 84 -3.31 6.45 6.32
N ARG A 85 -2.58 7.40 6.91
CA ARG A 85 -3.04 8.10 8.11
C ARG A 85 -4.38 8.81 7.88
N ALA A 86 -4.58 9.43 6.71
CA ALA A 86 -5.86 10.05 6.37
C ALA A 86 -7.00 9.02 6.17
N ARG A 87 -6.68 7.81 5.70
CA ARG A 87 -7.68 6.78 5.34
C ARG A 87 -8.05 5.84 6.48
N ILE A 88 -7.09 5.46 7.32
CA ILE A 88 -7.22 4.45 8.39
C ILE A 88 -6.74 4.94 9.76
N GLY A 89 -6.10 6.10 9.84
CA GLY A 89 -5.54 6.61 11.09
C GLY A 89 -4.40 5.74 11.65
N VAL A 90 -4.21 5.84 12.96
CA VAL A 90 -3.30 5.00 13.75
C VAL A 90 -4.11 4.08 14.65
N PRO A 91 -3.59 2.92 15.06
CA PRO A 91 -4.27 2.04 15.99
C PRO A 91 -4.54 2.72 17.36
N PRO A 92 -5.57 2.29 18.10
CA PRO A 92 -6.00 2.94 19.35
C PRO A 92 -4.93 2.99 20.44
N ASP A 93 -4.00 2.02 20.46
CA ASP A 93 -2.89 1.93 21.43
C ASP A 93 -1.56 2.47 20.88
N PHE A 94 -1.56 3.15 19.73
CA PHE A 94 -0.36 3.63 19.03
C PHE A 94 -0.10 5.13 19.22
N THR A 95 -0.56 5.68 20.36
CA THR A 95 -0.48 7.12 20.70
C THR A 95 0.50 7.37 21.83
#